data_AF-A0A7V5R2D8-F1
#
_entry.id   AF-A0A7V5R2D8-F1
#
_cell.length_a   1.000
_cell.length_b   1.000
_cell.length_c   1.000
_cell.angle_alpha   90.00
_cell.angle_beta   90.00
_cell.angle_gamma   90.00
#
_symmetry.space_group_name_H-M   'P 1'
#
loop_
_entity.id
_entity.type
_entity.pdbx_description
1 polymer ?
#
loop_
_entity_poly.entity_id
_entity_poly.type
_entity_poly.pdbx_seq_one_letter_code
_entity_poly.pdbx_strand_id
1 'polypeptide(L)'
;TATTAVLMPILLSTAEALNVQPLTLMLPATISASFAFMMPVATAPNAIIFASGQIPIKKMIRIGLFLNLIGAFILTIYFSIVN
;
A
#
# COMPACT_ATOMS: atom_id res chain seq x y z
N THR A 1 -0.44 8.57 -3.54
CA THR A 1 0.38 9.80 -3.70
C THR A 1 0.36 10.68 -2.47
N ALA A 2 -0.79 11.21 -2.02
CA ALA A 2 -0.85 12.10 -0.87
C ALA A 2 -0.27 11.48 0.43
N THR A 3 -0.68 10.25 0.76
CA THR A 3 -0.16 9.49 1.91
C THR A 3 1.35 9.25 1.81
N THR A 4 1.83 8.83 0.64
CA THR A 4 3.25 8.59 0.38
C THR A 4 4.09 9.86 0.56
N ALA A 5 3.63 11.00 0.04
CA ALA A 5 4.34 12.28 0.14
C ALA A 5 4.55 12.73 1.59
N VAL A 6 3.58 12.46 2.47
CA VAL A 6 3.67 12.79 3.90
C VAL A 6 4.57 11.81 4.65
N LEU A 7 4.54 10.52 4.30
CA LEU A 7 5.25 9.48 5.04
C LEU A 7 6.73 9.32 4.64
N MET A 8 7.11 9.64 3.40
CA MET A 8 8.49 9.53 2.91
C MET A 8 9.54 10.28 3.76
N PRO A 9 9.36 11.57 4.12
CA PRO A 9 10.34 12.27 4.95
C PRO A 9 10.47 11.64 6.34
N ILE A 10 9.37 11.14 6.91
CA ILE A 10 9.39 10.45 8.21
C ILE A 10 10.24 9.19 8.10
N LEU A 11 9.99 8.35 7.10
CA LEU A 11 10.75 7.11 6.87
C LEU A 11 12.23 7.36 6.59
N LEU A 12 12.56 8.44 5.89
CA LEU A 12 13.94 8.87 5.66
C LEU A 12 14.64 9.16 7.00
N SER A 13 14.05 10.00 7.85
CA SER A 13 14.61 10.31 9.17
C SER A 13 14.71 9.07 10.07
N THR A 14 13.76 8.13 9.99
CA THR A 14 13.83 6.87 10.73
C THR A 14 14.99 5.99 10.26
N ALA A 15 15.25 5.94 8.94
CA ALA A 15 16.37 5.18 8.40
C ALA A 15 17.73 5.74 8.85
N GLU A 16 17.86 7.06 8.85
CA GLU A 16 19.05 7.77 9.35
C GLU A 16 19.28 7.48 10.84
N ALA A 17 18.23 7.53 11.66
CA ALA A 17 18.30 7.21 13.08
C ALA A 17 18.71 5.75 13.35
N LEU A 18 18.29 4.83 12.49
CA LEU A 18 18.63 3.40 12.56
C LEU A 18 19.98 3.07 11.89
N ASN A 19 20.68 4.04 11.30
CA ASN A 19 21.91 3.84 10.51
C ASN A 19 21.76 2.79 9.39
N VAL A 20 20.56 2.69 8.81
CA VAL A 20 20.28 1.81 7.65
C VAL A 20 20.11 2.63 6.39
N GLN A 21 20.31 2.01 5.23
CA GLN A 21 20.11 2.69 3.96
C GLN A 21 18.63 3.09 3.80
N PRO A 22 18.29 4.37 3.52
CA PRO A 22 16.90 4.82 3.45
C PRO A 22 16.01 4.04 2.49
N LEU A 23 16.63 3.55 1.41
CA LEU A 23 16.00 2.76 0.37
C LEU A 23 15.38 1.47 0.93
N THR A 24 15.95 0.88 1.99
CA THR A 24 15.46 -0.33 2.65
C THR A 24 14.09 -0.14 3.31
N LEU A 25 13.77 1.07 3.79
CA LEU A 25 12.46 1.39 4.39
C LEU A 25 11.52 2.07 3.40
N MET A 26 12.04 2.97 2.56
CA MET A 26 11.23 3.77 1.66
C MET A 26 10.69 2.96 0.47
N LEU A 27 11.46 2.02 -0.08
CA LEU A 27 11.03 1.23 -1.24
C LEU A 27 9.83 0.29 -0.94
N PRO A 28 9.84 -0.52 0.14
CA PRO A 28 8.66 -1.32 0.49
C PRO A 28 7.46 -0.46 0.90
N ALA A 29 7.69 0.68 1.57
CA ALA A 29 6.61 1.62 1.90
C ALA A 29 5.95 2.23 0.64
N THR A 30 6.75 2.57 -0.38
CA THR A 30 6.21 3.12 -1.64
C THR A 30 5.38 2.08 -2.40
N ILE A 31 5.88 0.84 -2.48
CA ILE A 31 5.18 -0.24 -3.17
C ILE A 31 3.88 -0.59 -2.44
N SER A 32 3.91 -0.74 -1.12
CA SER A 32 2.71 -1.02 -0.32
C SER A 32 1.66 0.09 -0.39
N ALA A 33 2.06 1.36 -0.48
CA ALA A 33 1.13 2.48 -0.69
C ALA A 33 0.35 2.39 -2.02
N SER A 34 0.83 1.58 -2.99
CA SER A 34 0.13 1.32 -4.26
C SER A 34 -0.95 0.23 -4.13
N PHE A 35 -0.93 -0.57 -3.06
CA PHE A 35 -1.95 -1.60 -2.78
C PHE A 35 -3.22 -1.00 -2.16
N ALA A 36 -3.85 -0.07 -2.88
CA ALA A 36 -5.03 0.65 -2.43
C ALA A 36 -6.33 -0.01 -2.94
N PHE A 37 -6.58 -1.27 -2.56
CA PHE A 37 -7.67 -2.07 -3.14
C PHE A 37 -8.99 -2.09 -2.35
N MET A 38 -9.01 -1.59 -1.10
CA MET A 38 -10.17 -1.73 -0.19
C MET A 38 -11.31 -0.74 -0.40
N MET A 39 -11.02 0.49 -0.83
CA MET A 39 -12.02 1.57 -0.87
C MET A 39 -12.31 2.02 -2.31
N PRO A 40 -13.56 2.42 -2.61
CA PRO A 40 -13.93 2.94 -3.93
C PRO A 40 -13.20 4.26 -4.26
N VAL A 41 -12.93 5.10 -3.25
CA VAL A 41 -12.26 6.39 -3.42
C VAL A 41 -10.73 6.24 -3.62
N ALA A 42 -10.18 5.04 -3.42
CA ALA A 42 -8.74 4.82 -3.46
C ALA A 42 -8.12 5.04 -4.85
N THR A 43 -8.84 4.66 -5.92
CA THR A 43 -8.37 4.76 -7.31
C THR A 43 -9.56 4.92 -8.26
N ALA A 44 -9.34 5.56 -9.43
CA ALA A 44 -10.39 5.78 -10.43
C ALA A 44 -11.10 4.49 -10.89
N PRO A 45 -10.41 3.35 -11.15
CA PRO A 45 -11.08 2.11 -11.53
C PRO A 45 -12.04 1.57 -10.47
N ASN A 46 -11.67 1.63 -9.18
CA ASN A 46 -12.53 1.18 -8.09
C ASN A 46 -13.79 2.05 -7.96
N ALA A 47 -13.66 3.37 -8.19
CA ALA A 47 -14.78 4.29 -8.19
C ALA A 47 -15.76 4.02 -9.34
N ILE A 48 -15.25 3.73 -10.55
CA ILE A 48 -16.07 3.42 -11.74
C ILE A 48 -16.92 2.17 -11.50
N ILE A 49 -16.32 1.10 -10.99
CA ILE A 49 -17.04 -0.16 -10.72
C ILE A 49 -18.06 0.03 -9.59
N PHE A 50 -17.73 0.79 -8.55
CA PHE A 50 -18.68 1.11 -7.48
C PHE A 50 -19.88 1.92 -8.00
N ALA A 51 -19.63 2.89 -8.89
CA ALA A 51 -20.68 3.72 -9.50
C ALA A 51 -21.67 2.92 -10.39
N SER A 52 -21.29 1.71 -10.84
CA SER A 52 -22.21 0.81 -11.57
C SER A 52 -23.40 0.33 -10.73
N GLY A 53 -23.33 0.45 -9.40
CA GLY A 53 -24.36 -0.04 -8.47
C GLY A 53 -24.42 -1.57 -8.32
N GLN A 54 -23.59 -2.32 -9.07
CA GLN A 54 -23.62 -3.78 -9.08
C GLN A 54 -22.80 -4.41 -7.93
N ILE A 55 -21.83 -3.68 -7.37
CA ILE A 55 -20.94 -4.19 -6.33
C ILE A 55 -21.18 -3.45 -5.02
N PRO A 56 -21.66 -4.13 -3.96
CA PRO A 56 -21.84 -3.51 -2.66
C PRO A 56 -20.48 -3.18 -2.01
N ILE A 57 -20.41 -2.05 -1.31
CA ILE A 57 -19.17 -1.58 -0.66
C ILE A 57 -18.54 -2.62 0.28
N LYS A 58 -19.38 -3.40 1.00
CA LYS A 58 -18.93 -4.47 1.89
C LYS A 58 -18.14 -5.56 1.15
N LYS A 59 -18.51 -5.87 -0.10
CA LYS A 59 -17.81 -6.86 -0.93
C LYS A 59 -16.45 -6.32 -1.40
N MET A 60 -16.40 -5.04 -1.81
CA MET A 60 -15.14 -4.37 -2.19
C MET A 60 -14.15 -4.34 -1.02
N ILE A 61 -14.60 -3.92 0.17
CA ILE A 61 -13.74 -3.87 1.35
C ILE A 61 -13.17 -5.25 1.70
N ARG A 62 -14.00 -6.30 1.68
CA ARG A 62 -13.56 -7.66 2.03
C ARG A 62 -12.52 -8.20 1.03
N ILE A 63 -12.77 -8.05 -0.27
CA ILE A 63 -11.85 -8.53 -1.32
C ILE A 63 -10.56 -7.69 -1.29
N GLY A 64 -10.69 -6.38 -1.17
CA GLY A 64 -9.54 -5.49 -1.10
C GLY A 64 -8.68 -5.75 0.13
N LEU A 65 -9.27 -6.08 1.28
CA LEU A 65 -8.49 -6.40 2.48
C LEU A 65 -7.67 -7.66 2.27
N PHE A 66 -8.28 -8.68 1.67
CA PHE A 66 -7.60 -9.93 1.35
C PHE A 66 -6.43 -9.70 0.37
N LEU A 67 -6.63 -8.90 -0.68
CA LEU A 67 -5.58 -8.53 -1.62
C LEU A 67 -4.46 -7.70 -0.97
N ASN A 68 -4.81 -6.76 -0.09
CA ASN A 68 -3.84 -5.95 0.64
C ASN A 68 -2.96 -6.83 1.54
N LEU A 69 -3.56 -7.81 2.24
CA LEU A 69 -2.82 -8.73 3.10
C LEU A 69 -1.89 -9.64 2.30
N ILE A 70 -2.36 -10.18 1.18
CA ILE A 70 -1.52 -10.99 0.27
C ILE A 70 -0.36 -10.15 -0.27
N GLY A 71 -0.64 -8.93 -0.74
CA GLY A 71 0.38 -8.02 -1.25
C GLY A 71 1.42 -7.67 -0.19
N ALA A 72 0.98 -7.34 1.02
CA ALA A 72 1.87 -7.08 2.14
C ALA A 72 2.74 -8.29 2.50
N PHE A 73 2.15 -9.49 2.49
CA PHE A 73 2.87 -10.73 2.79
C PHE A 73 3.93 -11.04 1.73
N ILE A 74 3.58 -10.97 0.44
CA ILE A 74 4.52 -11.16 -0.67
C ILE A 74 5.65 -10.14 -0.62
N LEU A 75 5.32 -8.87 -0.38
CA LEU A 75 6.30 -7.80 -0.28
C LEU A 75 7.26 -8.03 0.89
N THR A 76 6.74 -8.42 2.05
CA THR A 76 7.54 -8.72 3.24
C THR A 76 8.51 -9.88 2.96
N ILE A 77 8.03 -10.97 2.34
CA ILE A 77 8.88 -12.11 1.97
C ILE A 77 9.96 -11.68 0.97
N TYR A 78 9.58 -10.96 -0.08
CA TYR A 78 10.51 -10.53 -1.12
C TYR A 78 11.65 -9.69 -0.52
N PHE A 79 11.32 -8.68 0.28
CA PHE A 79 12.32 -7.83 0.92
C PHE A 79 13.15 -8.56 1.98
N SER A 80 12.58 -9.55 2.66
CA SER A 80 13.29 -10.38 3.63
C SER A 80 14.26 -11.38 2.99
N ILE A 81 14.08 -11.72 1.72
CA ILE A 81 15.00 -12.60 0.96
C ILE A 81 16.10 -11.78 0.29
N VAL A 82 15.79 -10.55 -0.12
CA VAL A 82 16.70 -9.69 -0.91
C VAL A 82 17.63 -8.83 -0.04
N ASN A 83 17.23 -8.47 1.19
CA ASN A 83 18.14 -7.88 2.20
C ASN A 83 18.80 -8.98 3.03
#